data_AF-A0A371M3G1-F1
#
_entry.id   AF-A0A371M3G1-F1
#
_cell.length_a   1.000
_cell.length_b   1.000
_cell.length_c   1.000
_cell.angle_alpha   90.00
_cell.angle_beta   90.00
_cell.angle_gamma   90.00
#
_symmetry.space_group_name_H-M   'P 1'
#
loop_
_entity.id
_entity.type
_entity.pdbx_description
1 polymer ?
#
loop_
_entity_poly.entity_id
_entity_poly.type
_entity_poly.pdbx_seq_one_letter_code
_entity_poly.pdbx_strand_id
1 'polypeptide(L)'
;ERELVEREAYSGVRLTDEGETVAIEVIRHHRLLETYLVERLGYDWTEVHEEADVLEHHISETLEQRLAEALDDTAVDPHGAPIPSETLTLVSSPDTYLSECEHGEHLVVIEVSDRDSEQLAYLDDAGITPGTNLVVTEVAPIGLITVQPQTDDIGISLPMTVARTIRVRELNDKPEHAVSNANGAA
;
A
#
# COMPACT_ATOMS: atom_id res chain seq x y z
N GLU A 1 19.35 -23.89 -12.92
CA GLU A 1 19.10 -22.57 -12.31
C GLU A 1 18.39 -21.71 -13.34
N ARG A 2 17.34 -20.97 -12.95
CA ARG A 2 16.46 -20.21 -13.87
C ARG A 2 16.97 -18.79 -14.23
N GLU A 3 18.24 -18.46 -13.95
CA GLU A 3 18.85 -17.15 -14.30
C GLU A 3 17.99 -15.91 -13.96
N LEU A 4 17.26 -15.94 -12.83
CA LEU A 4 16.35 -14.86 -12.42
C LEU A 4 17.07 -13.67 -11.76
N VAL A 5 18.36 -13.81 -11.48
CA VAL A 5 19.15 -12.80 -10.79
C VAL A 5 20.51 -12.62 -11.45
N GLU A 6 20.93 -11.37 -11.56
CA GLU A 6 22.27 -10.97 -11.96
C GLU A 6 23.06 -10.50 -10.74
N ARG A 7 24.34 -10.90 -10.70
CA ARG A 7 25.27 -10.50 -9.64
C ARG A 7 26.40 -9.72 -10.25
N GLU A 8 26.52 -8.46 -9.86
CA GLU A 8 27.68 -7.64 -10.18
C GLU A 8 28.61 -7.60 -8.97
N ALA A 9 29.89 -7.95 -9.18
CA ALA A 9 30.89 -7.82 -8.12
C ALA A 9 30.89 -6.37 -7.59
N TYR A 10 30.74 -6.22 -6.27
CA TYR A 10 30.67 -4.93 -5.56
C TYR A 10 29.41 -4.07 -5.81
N SER A 11 28.42 -4.53 -6.59
CA SER A 11 27.17 -3.79 -6.92
C SER A 11 25.89 -4.46 -6.39
N GLY A 12 26.00 -5.63 -5.76
CA GLY A 12 24.87 -6.35 -5.18
C GLY A 12 24.19 -7.32 -6.16
N VAL A 13 22.90 -7.57 -5.92
CA VAL A 13 22.05 -8.48 -6.72
C VAL A 13 20.95 -7.66 -7.35
N ARG A 14 20.66 -7.90 -8.64
CA ARG A 14 19.50 -7.34 -9.35
C ARG A 14 18.69 -8.48 -9.96
N LEU A 15 17.40 -8.25 -10.13
CA LEU A 15 16.54 -9.15 -10.90
C LEU A 15 16.86 -8.97 -12.39
N THR A 16 16.79 -10.08 -13.14
CA THR A 16 16.67 -10.01 -14.61
C THR A 16 15.25 -9.65 -15.00
N ASP A 17 14.99 -9.37 -16.28
CA ASP A 17 13.62 -9.12 -16.77
C ASP A 17 12.67 -10.29 -16.46
N GLU A 18 13.16 -11.55 -16.56
CA GLU A 18 12.39 -12.73 -16.14
C GLU A 18 12.20 -12.76 -14.62
N GLY A 19 13.24 -12.42 -13.85
CA GLY A 19 13.16 -12.32 -12.40
C GLY A 19 12.18 -11.27 -11.90
N GLU A 20 12.10 -10.12 -12.57
CA GLU A 20 11.14 -9.06 -12.27
C GLU A 20 9.72 -9.53 -12.59
N THR A 21 9.51 -10.19 -13.71
CA THR A 21 8.20 -10.78 -14.07
C THR A 21 7.71 -11.75 -12.99
N VAL A 22 8.56 -12.69 -12.57
CA VAL A 22 8.24 -13.66 -11.52
C VAL A 22 8.00 -12.96 -10.17
N ALA A 23 8.78 -11.93 -9.84
CA ALA A 23 8.60 -11.18 -8.60
C ALA A 23 7.26 -10.43 -8.57
N ILE A 24 6.85 -9.80 -9.69
CA ILE A 24 5.57 -9.10 -9.77
C ILE A 24 4.39 -10.09 -9.72
N GLU A 25 4.52 -11.26 -10.32
CA GLU A 25 3.53 -12.34 -10.24
C GLU A 25 3.31 -12.78 -8.78
N VAL A 26 4.39 -13.02 -8.04
CA VAL A 26 4.33 -13.35 -6.60
C VAL A 26 3.67 -12.24 -5.80
N ILE A 27 4.03 -10.97 -6.02
CA ILE A 27 3.39 -9.83 -5.36
C ILE A 27 1.89 -9.78 -5.66
N ARG A 28 1.47 -10.05 -6.90
CA ARG A 28 0.06 -10.09 -7.26
C ARG A 28 -0.67 -11.22 -6.54
N HIS A 29 -0.08 -12.41 -6.47
CA HIS A 29 -0.63 -13.53 -5.72
C HIS A 29 -0.83 -13.19 -4.24
N HIS A 30 0.22 -12.65 -3.61
CA HIS A 30 0.22 -12.25 -2.21
C HIS A 30 -0.96 -11.32 -1.91
N ARG A 31 -1.03 -10.20 -2.63
CA ARG A 31 -2.03 -9.15 -2.41
C ARG A 31 -3.46 -9.61 -2.65
N LEU A 32 -3.69 -10.42 -3.68
CA LEU A 32 -5.01 -11.02 -3.92
C LEU A 32 -5.41 -11.99 -2.81
N LEU A 33 -4.46 -12.78 -2.30
CA LEU A 33 -4.71 -13.68 -1.18
C LEU A 33 -5.03 -12.91 0.08
N GLU A 34 -4.23 -11.91 0.46
CA GLU A 34 -4.51 -11.07 1.63
C GLU A 34 -5.90 -10.45 1.55
N THR A 35 -6.22 -9.84 0.42
CA THR A 35 -7.54 -9.22 0.19
C THR A 35 -8.66 -10.25 0.35
N TYR A 36 -8.54 -11.42 -0.27
CA TYR A 36 -9.56 -12.46 -0.20
C TYR A 36 -9.71 -13.02 1.23
N LEU A 37 -8.60 -13.27 1.92
CA LEU A 37 -8.60 -13.80 3.28
C LEU A 37 -9.27 -12.82 4.25
N VAL A 38 -8.97 -11.53 4.16
CA VAL A 38 -9.60 -10.48 4.97
C VAL A 38 -11.09 -10.35 4.60
N GLU A 39 -11.41 -10.07 3.34
CA GLU A 39 -12.77 -9.70 2.95
C GLU A 39 -13.77 -10.87 2.98
N ARG A 40 -13.33 -12.08 2.64
CA ARG A 40 -14.23 -13.23 2.46
C ARG A 40 -14.17 -14.23 3.60
N LEU A 41 -13.03 -14.35 4.28
CA LEU A 41 -12.84 -15.30 5.38
C LEU A 41 -12.74 -14.63 6.76
N GLY A 42 -12.65 -13.30 6.81
CA GLY A 42 -12.61 -12.54 8.06
C GLY A 42 -11.29 -12.67 8.81
N TYR A 43 -10.18 -12.87 8.08
CA TYR A 43 -8.85 -12.75 8.66
C TYR A 43 -8.62 -11.33 9.17
N ASP A 44 -7.85 -11.21 10.23
CA ASP A 44 -7.38 -9.93 10.72
C ASP A 44 -6.30 -9.40 9.77
N TRP A 45 -6.43 -8.14 9.34
CA TRP A 45 -5.47 -7.52 8.43
C TRP A 45 -4.07 -7.37 9.04
N THR A 46 -3.94 -7.41 10.37
CA THR A 46 -2.66 -7.38 11.08
C THR A 46 -1.92 -8.72 11.06
N GLU A 47 -2.62 -9.83 10.79
CA GLU A 47 -2.08 -11.20 10.81
C GLU A 47 -2.11 -11.88 9.44
N VAL A 48 -2.84 -11.34 8.46
CA VAL A 48 -3.08 -11.99 7.16
C VAL A 48 -1.82 -12.25 6.35
N HIS A 49 -0.80 -11.39 6.49
CA HIS A 49 0.47 -11.48 5.76
C HIS A 49 1.12 -12.86 5.90
N GLU A 50 1.15 -13.42 7.12
CA GLU A 50 1.79 -14.72 7.37
C GLU A 50 1.12 -15.87 6.61
N GLU A 51 -0.21 -15.84 6.46
CA GLU A 51 -0.95 -16.87 5.73
C GLU A 51 -0.80 -16.66 4.22
N ALA A 52 -0.84 -15.41 3.73
CA ALA A 52 -0.63 -15.11 2.33
C ALA A 52 0.78 -15.54 1.85
N ASP A 53 1.82 -15.28 2.64
CA ASP A 53 3.21 -15.72 2.42
C ASP A 53 3.33 -17.24 2.23
N VAL A 54 2.55 -18.03 2.96
CA VAL A 54 2.55 -19.50 2.82
C VAL A 54 1.91 -19.92 1.49
N LEU A 55 0.88 -19.20 1.04
CA LEU A 55 0.03 -19.59 -0.08
C LEU A 55 0.49 -19.03 -1.43
N GLU A 56 1.16 -17.88 -1.47
CA GLU A 56 1.48 -17.12 -2.70
C GLU A 56 2.23 -17.92 -3.77
N HIS A 57 3.08 -18.87 -3.34
CA HIS A 57 3.86 -19.72 -4.23
C HIS A 57 3.13 -20.97 -4.72
N HIS A 58 1.90 -21.19 -4.25
CA HIS A 58 1.15 -22.43 -4.43
C HIS A 58 -0.16 -22.24 -5.20
N ILE A 59 -0.52 -21.01 -5.56
CA ILE A 59 -1.71 -20.76 -6.37
C ILE A 59 -1.39 -20.84 -7.87
N SER A 60 -2.33 -21.41 -8.62
CA SER A 60 -2.28 -21.42 -10.09
C SER A 60 -2.84 -20.12 -10.66
N GLU A 61 -2.43 -19.73 -11.87
CA GLU A 61 -3.02 -18.61 -12.65
C GLU A 61 -4.56 -18.67 -12.69
N THR A 62 -5.16 -19.87 -12.85
CA THR A 62 -6.62 -20.03 -12.85
C THR A 62 -7.27 -19.71 -11.50
N LEU A 63 -6.57 -19.96 -10.40
CA LEU A 63 -7.06 -19.60 -9.06
C LEU A 63 -6.88 -18.10 -8.84
N GLU A 64 -5.73 -17.55 -9.20
CA GLU A 64 -5.47 -16.10 -9.14
C GLU A 64 -6.55 -15.30 -9.88
N GLN A 65 -6.86 -15.65 -11.14
CA GLN A 65 -7.91 -14.96 -11.90
C GLN A 65 -9.28 -15.03 -11.22
N ARG A 66 -9.63 -16.18 -10.62
CA ARG A 66 -10.88 -16.32 -9.86
C ARG A 66 -10.89 -15.52 -8.56
N LEU A 67 -9.74 -15.37 -7.90
CA LEU A 67 -9.62 -14.50 -6.73
C LEU A 67 -9.86 -13.05 -7.14
N ALA A 68 -9.21 -12.58 -8.21
CA ALA A 68 -9.41 -11.24 -8.74
C ALA A 68 -10.88 -10.96 -9.10
N GLU A 69 -11.53 -11.86 -9.84
CA GLU A 69 -12.96 -11.77 -10.17
C GLU A 69 -13.85 -11.77 -8.91
N ALA A 70 -13.53 -12.60 -7.91
CA ALA A 70 -14.27 -12.68 -6.66
C ALA A 70 -14.09 -11.44 -5.76
N LEU A 71 -13.08 -10.62 -6.03
CA LEU A 71 -12.76 -9.36 -5.37
C LEU A 71 -13.18 -8.14 -6.19
N ASP A 72 -14.03 -8.34 -7.21
CA ASP A 72 -14.52 -7.28 -8.10
C ASP A 72 -13.38 -6.44 -8.73
N ASP A 73 -12.25 -7.11 -9.04
CA ASP A 73 -11.04 -6.49 -9.60
C ASP A 73 -10.52 -5.28 -8.79
N THR A 74 -10.53 -5.41 -7.46
CA THR A 74 -10.01 -4.34 -6.59
C THR A 74 -8.57 -3.97 -6.94
N ALA A 75 -8.25 -2.69 -6.83
CA ALA A 75 -6.96 -2.15 -7.27
C ALA A 75 -5.88 -2.15 -6.17
N VAL A 76 -6.26 -2.36 -4.91
CA VAL A 76 -5.36 -2.28 -3.74
C VAL A 76 -5.66 -3.40 -2.76
N ASP A 77 -4.65 -3.85 -2.02
CA ASP A 77 -4.78 -4.79 -0.91
C ASP A 77 -5.36 -4.12 0.36
N PRO A 78 -5.61 -4.87 1.45
CA PRO A 78 -6.15 -4.30 2.70
C PRO A 78 -5.26 -3.22 3.32
N HIS A 79 -3.96 -3.25 3.03
CA HIS A 79 -2.98 -2.28 3.52
C HIS A 79 -2.78 -1.11 2.57
N GLY A 80 -3.51 -1.08 1.45
CA GLY A 80 -3.55 0.01 0.47
C GLY A 80 -2.49 -0.07 -0.63
N ALA A 81 -1.69 -1.13 -0.67
CA ALA A 81 -0.66 -1.28 -1.69
C ALA A 81 -1.29 -1.79 -3.02
N PRO A 82 -0.82 -1.29 -4.17
CA PRO A 82 -1.48 -1.55 -5.45
C PRO A 82 -1.35 -3.01 -5.88
N ILE A 83 -2.46 -3.67 -6.21
CA ILE A 83 -2.42 -5.01 -6.80
C ILE A 83 -1.90 -4.87 -8.26
N PRO A 84 -0.77 -5.51 -8.63
CA PRO A 84 -0.32 -5.49 -10.03
C PRO A 84 -1.41 -6.00 -10.96
N SER A 85 -1.53 -5.51 -12.19
CA SER A 85 -2.54 -5.99 -13.14
C SER A 85 -2.26 -7.43 -13.61
N GLU A 86 -3.22 -8.05 -14.32
CA GLU A 86 -2.99 -9.33 -15.02
C GLU A 86 -1.82 -9.25 -16.02
N THR A 87 -1.55 -8.07 -16.58
CA THR A 87 -0.39 -7.82 -17.45
C THR A 87 0.89 -7.49 -16.66
N LEU A 88 0.91 -7.80 -15.36
CA LEU A 88 2.00 -7.59 -14.42
C LEU A 88 2.55 -6.16 -14.43
N THR A 89 1.64 -5.19 -14.54
CA THR A 89 1.98 -3.77 -14.50
C THR A 89 1.66 -3.22 -13.12
N LEU A 90 2.67 -2.66 -12.45
CA LEU A 90 2.52 -1.93 -11.19
C LEU A 90 2.14 -0.48 -11.49
N VAL A 91 0.97 -0.06 -10.99
CA VAL A 91 0.58 1.36 -11.04
C VAL A 91 1.18 2.05 -9.82
N SER A 92 2.23 2.85 -10.05
CA SER A 92 2.80 3.71 -9.01
C SER A 92 2.08 5.06 -9.01
N SER A 93 1.53 5.45 -7.86
CA SER A 93 1.05 6.81 -7.64
C SER A 93 2.17 7.67 -7.03
N PRO A 94 2.23 8.99 -7.33
CA PRO A 94 3.18 9.90 -6.71
C PRO A 94 2.75 10.17 -5.26
N ASP A 95 3.01 9.20 -4.40
CA ASP A 95 2.77 9.30 -2.96
C ASP A 95 4.11 9.54 -2.25
N THR A 96 4.08 10.21 -1.11
CA THR A 96 5.26 10.50 -0.27
C THR A 96 5.15 9.74 1.04
N TYR A 97 6.24 9.62 1.78
CA TYR A 97 6.16 9.06 3.13
C TYR A 97 5.72 10.11 4.13
N LEU A 98 4.96 9.70 5.15
CA LEU A 98 4.56 10.60 6.23
C LEU A 98 5.78 11.26 6.92
N SER A 99 6.94 10.59 6.94
CA SER A 99 8.19 11.15 7.47
C SER A 99 8.75 12.34 6.67
N GLU A 100 8.27 12.56 5.45
CA GLU A 100 8.70 13.64 4.55
C GLU A 100 7.76 14.85 4.59
N CYS A 101 6.63 14.73 5.29
CA CYS A 101 5.61 15.77 5.40
C CYS A 101 5.95 16.88 6.39
N GLU A 102 5.40 18.07 6.14
CA GLU A 102 5.61 19.26 6.95
C GLU A 102 4.40 19.59 7.84
N HIS A 103 4.64 20.42 8.88
CA HIS A 103 3.57 20.91 9.75
C HIS A 103 2.48 21.64 8.95
N GLY A 104 1.22 21.31 9.23
CA GLY A 104 0.05 21.92 8.61
C GLY A 104 -0.43 21.22 7.34
N GLU A 105 0.28 20.20 6.85
CA GLU A 105 -0.19 19.42 5.70
C GLU A 105 -1.42 18.58 6.05
N HIS A 106 -2.38 18.58 5.12
CA HIS A 106 -3.56 17.73 5.17
C HIS A 106 -3.34 16.55 4.23
N LEU A 107 -3.49 15.34 4.75
CA LEU A 107 -3.04 14.13 4.11
C LEU A 107 -4.16 13.09 4.12
N VAL A 108 -4.11 12.16 3.18
CA VAL A 108 -4.81 10.88 3.24
C VAL A 108 -3.79 9.75 3.27
N VAL A 109 -3.97 8.78 4.17
CA VAL A 109 -3.16 7.57 4.20
C VAL A 109 -3.49 6.73 2.98
N ILE A 110 -2.49 6.37 2.19
CA ILE A 110 -2.66 5.57 0.98
C ILE A 110 -2.26 4.12 1.23
N GLU A 111 -1.11 3.91 1.86
CA GLU A 111 -0.54 2.58 2.09
C GLU A 111 0.13 2.55 3.46
N VAL A 112 -0.03 1.45 4.19
CA VAL A 112 0.67 1.17 5.44
C VAL A 112 1.45 -0.12 5.25
N SER A 113 2.73 -0.15 5.62
CA SER A 113 3.51 -1.39 5.51
C SER A 113 2.99 -2.47 6.48
N ASP A 114 2.85 -3.68 5.94
CA ASP A 114 2.43 -4.95 6.54
C ASP A 114 3.56 -5.75 7.22
N ARG A 115 4.81 -5.29 7.12
CA ARG A 115 6.02 -6.05 7.51
C ARG A 115 6.22 -6.27 9.01
N ASP A 116 5.51 -5.53 9.84
CA ASP A 116 5.63 -5.58 11.30
C ASP A 116 4.22 -5.54 11.89
N SER A 117 3.73 -6.70 12.31
CA SER A 117 2.36 -6.86 12.81
C SER A 117 2.11 -6.10 14.12
N GLU A 118 3.12 -5.96 15.00
CA GLU A 118 3.00 -5.13 16.22
C GLU A 118 2.85 -3.66 15.85
N GLN A 119 3.62 -3.18 14.88
CA GLN A 119 3.50 -1.82 14.37
C GLN A 119 2.14 -1.60 13.68
N LEU A 120 1.69 -2.56 12.88
CA LEU A 120 0.43 -2.48 12.15
C LEU A 120 -0.76 -2.42 13.10
N ALA A 121 -0.78 -3.29 14.13
CA ALA A 121 -1.80 -3.28 15.17
C ALA A 121 -1.82 -1.96 15.96
N TYR A 122 -0.65 -1.41 16.29
CA TYR A 122 -0.57 -0.10 16.93
C TYR A 122 -1.19 1.01 16.06
N LEU A 123 -0.93 1.00 14.74
CA LEU A 123 -1.48 1.99 13.82
C LEU A 123 -2.99 1.83 13.65
N ASP A 124 -3.50 0.60 13.62
CA ASP A 124 -4.93 0.29 13.59
C ASP A 124 -5.66 0.83 14.82
N ASP A 125 -5.14 0.55 16.02
CA ASP A 125 -5.67 1.06 17.29
C ASP A 125 -5.67 2.61 17.33
N ALA A 126 -4.73 3.23 16.62
CA ALA A 126 -4.63 4.69 16.47
C ALA A 126 -5.51 5.25 15.33
N GLY A 127 -6.26 4.41 14.62
CA GLY A 127 -7.10 4.79 13.48
C GLY A 127 -6.32 5.19 12.22
N ILE A 128 -5.02 4.85 12.15
CA ILE A 128 -4.14 5.15 11.02
C ILE A 128 -4.14 3.95 10.06
N THR A 129 -5.20 3.88 9.26
CA THR A 129 -5.40 2.86 8.22
C THR A 129 -5.48 3.52 6.85
N PRO A 130 -5.35 2.77 5.74
CA PRO A 130 -5.61 3.30 4.41
C PRO A 130 -6.96 4.03 4.33
N GLY A 131 -6.97 5.19 3.69
CA GLY A 131 -8.13 6.08 3.59
C GLY A 131 -8.31 7.06 4.75
N THR A 132 -7.55 6.94 5.85
CA THR A 132 -7.64 7.89 6.97
C THR A 132 -7.12 9.26 6.58
N ASN A 133 -7.91 10.31 6.84
CA ASN A 133 -7.45 11.69 6.71
C ASN A 133 -6.68 12.12 7.95
N LEU A 134 -5.47 12.65 7.74
CA LEU A 134 -4.57 13.13 8.78
C LEU A 134 -4.27 14.62 8.61
N VAL A 135 -3.94 15.28 9.71
CA VAL A 135 -3.28 16.60 9.70
C VAL A 135 -1.97 16.49 10.47
N VAL A 136 -0.87 16.98 9.89
CA VAL A 136 0.41 17.05 10.61
C VAL A 136 0.38 18.22 11.57
N THR A 137 0.30 17.95 12.87
CA THR A 137 0.21 19.00 13.89
C THR A 137 1.58 19.42 14.41
N GLU A 138 2.61 18.57 14.32
CA GLU A 138 3.96 18.90 14.75
C GLU A 138 5.01 18.02 14.06
N VAL A 139 6.15 18.61 13.71
CA VAL A 139 7.37 17.87 13.34
C VAL A 139 8.48 18.28 14.31
N ALA A 140 8.76 17.42 15.29
CA ALA A 140 9.70 17.73 16.35
C ALA A 140 11.16 17.44 15.91
N PRO A 141 12.13 18.30 16.30
CA PRO A 141 13.54 18.14 15.91
C PRO A 141 14.23 16.92 16.54
N ILE A 142 13.52 16.16 17.37
CA ILE A 142 13.97 14.92 18.01
C ILE A 142 13.55 13.66 17.24
N GLY A 143 13.05 13.80 16.01
CA GLY A 143 12.68 12.68 15.16
C GLY A 143 11.30 12.08 15.47
N LEU A 144 10.36 12.93 15.89
CA LEU A 144 8.95 12.59 16.05
C LEU A 144 8.10 13.44 15.11
N ILE A 145 7.05 12.84 14.57
CA ILE A 145 5.99 13.55 13.86
C ILE A 145 4.67 13.28 14.58
N THR A 146 3.90 14.33 14.85
CA THR A 146 2.58 14.21 15.46
C THR A 146 1.53 14.46 14.40
N VAL A 147 0.65 13.47 14.22
CA VAL A 147 -0.50 13.55 13.32
C VAL A 147 -1.79 13.46 14.10
N GLN A 148 -2.82 14.12 13.60
CA GLN A 148 -4.17 14.02 14.14
C GLN A 148 -5.10 13.41 13.09
N PRO A 149 -5.67 12.22 13.34
CA PRO A 149 -6.77 11.69 12.55
C PRO A 149 -7.98 12.61 12.63
N GLN A 150 -8.68 12.85 11.51
CA GLN A 150 -9.88 13.70 11.53
C GLN A 150 -11.03 13.13 12.38
N THR A 151 -11.00 11.84 12.67
CA THR A 151 -12.00 11.14 13.48
C THR A 151 -11.79 11.34 14.98
N ASP A 152 -10.61 11.81 15.41
CA ASP A 152 -10.21 11.88 16.80
C ASP A 152 -9.59 13.23 17.18
N ASP A 153 -9.89 13.70 18.39
CA ASP A 153 -9.35 14.95 18.92
C ASP A 153 -7.95 14.80 19.52
N ILE A 154 -7.39 13.58 19.53
CA ILE A 154 -6.10 13.26 20.15
C ILE A 154 -5.05 13.07 19.05
N GLY A 155 -4.00 13.90 19.09
CA GLY A 155 -2.83 13.72 18.25
C GLY A 155 -1.96 12.54 18.68
N ILE A 156 -1.43 11.80 17.70
CA ILE A 156 -0.57 10.64 17.88
C ILE A 156 0.83 11.00 17.42
N SER A 157 1.81 10.85 18.31
CA SER A 157 3.23 11.07 17.99
C SER A 157 3.89 9.76 17.55
N LEU A 158 4.40 9.76 16.32
CA LEU A 158 5.08 8.64 15.70
C LEU A 158 6.58 8.93 15.56
N PRO A 159 7.46 7.96 15.87
CA PRO A 159 8.85 8.02 15.44
C PRO A 159 8.96 8.12 13.91
N MET A 160 9.95 8.86 13.41
CA MET A 160 10.21 8.94 11.97
C MET A 160 10.43 7.56 11.32
N THR A 161 10.90 6.57 12.09
CA THR A 161 11.07 5.20 11.62
C THR A 161 9.77 4.45 11.37
N VAL A 162 8.67 4.86 12.02
CA VAL A 162 7.31 4.37 11.77
C VAL A 162 6.67 5.21 10.67
N ALA A 163 6.82 6.55 10.72
CA ALA A 163 6.26 7.43 9.69
C ALA A 163 6.79 7.13 8.27
N ARG A 164 8.02 6.64 8.13
CA ARG A 164 8.59 6.22 6.83
C ARG A 164 7.98 4.94 6.24
N THR A 165 7.13 4.23 6.99
CA THR A 165 6.45 3.02 6.51
C THR A 165 4.99 3.30 6.14
N ILE A 166 4.58 4.57 6.21
CA ILE A 166 3.23 5.02 5.89
C ILE A 166 3.35 5.94 4.68
N ARG A 167 2.69 5.58 3.58
CA ARG A 167 2.57 6.43 2.41
C ARG A 167 1.32 7.27 2.51
N VAL A 168 1.44 8.51 2.13
CA VAL A 168 0.40 9.51 2.20
C VAL A 168 0.33 10.32 0.91
N ARG A 169 -0.83 10.92 0.68
CA ARG A 169 -1.04 11.88 -0.40
C ARG A 169 -1.62 13.15 0.17
N GLU A 170 -1.16 14.29 -0.34
CA GLU A 170 -1.72 15.59 0.02
C GLU A 170 -3.18 15.70 -0.43
N LEU A 171 -4.04 16.08 0.51
CA LEU A 171 -5.46 16.30 0.30
C LEU A 171 -5.63 17.69 -0.31
N ASN A 172 -5.40 17.80 -1.61
CA ASN A 172 -5.62 19.04 -2.34
C ASN A 172 -7.12 19.39 -2.34
N ASP A 173 -7.51 20.48 -1.67
CA ASP A 173 -8.89 21.02 -1.62
C ASP A 173 -9.35 21.65 -2.95
N LYS A 174 -8.87 21.14 -4.10
CA LYS A 174 -9.33 21.58 -5.42
C LYS A 174 -10.26 20.52 -6.00
N PRO A 175 -11.55 20.83 -6.24
CA PRO A 175 -12.40 19.94 -7.00
C PRO A 175 -11.77 19.76 -8.38
N GLU A 176 -11.39 18.53 -8.73
CA GLU A 176 -11.02 18.20 -10.09
C GLU A 176 -12.19 18.59 -10.99
N HIS A 177 -11.96 19.61 -11.82
CA HIS A 177 -12.91 20.05 -12.81
C HIS A 177 -13.32 18.86 -13.66
N ALA A 178 -14.61 18.50 -13.58
CA ALA A 178 -15.29 17.69 -14.56
C ALA A 178 -14.86 18.12 -15.97
N VAL A 179 -14.08 17.30 -16.64
CA VAL A 179 -13.84 17.43 -18.07
C VAL A 179 -15.17 17.06 -18.73
N SER A 180 -16.00 18.08 -18.96
CA SER A 180 -17.21 17.93 -19.74
C SER A 180 -16.82 17.56 -21.16
N ASN A 181 -17.19 16.35 -21.58
CA ASN A 181 -17.27 15.98 -22.97
C ASN A 181 -18.31 16.88 -23.66
N ALA A 182 -17.84 17.95 -24.32
CA ALA A 182 -18.62 18.66 -25.32
C ALA A 182 -18.48 17.92 -26.66
N ASN A 183 -19.27 16.86 -26.82
CA ASN A 183 -19.65 16.34 -28.14
C ASN A 183 -20.92 17.07 -28.59
N GLY A 184 -20.82 17.85 -29.66
CA GLY A 184 -21.94 18.49 -30.35
C GLY A 184 -21.39 19.31 -31.53
N ALA A 185 -21.16 18.67 -32.68
CA ALA A 185 -22.14 18.60 -33.77
C ALA A 185 -22.49 19.98 -34.35
N ALA A 186 -21.76 20.36 -35.41
CA ALA A 186 -22.27 21.04 -36.61
C ALA A 186 -21.30 20.77 -37.77
#